data_AF-A0A258AZ83-F1
#
_entry.id   AF-A0A258AZ83-F1
#
_cell.length_a   1.000
_cell.length_b   1.000
_cell.length_c   1.000
_cell.angle_alpha   90.00
_cell.angle_beta   90.00
_cell.angle_gamma   90.00
#
_symmetry.space_group_name_H-M   'P 1'
#
loop_
_entity.id
_entity.type
_entity.pdbx_description
1 polymer ?
#
loop_
_entity_poly.entity_id
_entity_poly.type
_entity_poly.pdbx_seq_one_letter_code
_entity_poly.pdbx_strand_id
1 'polypeptide(L)'
;MRMKMICSALMICCLSGCYVFDANLPRPKAEYGQRTEQTIVVTAGSGFRKPGIHHVPRGTTLRQFMKIAQILPNRDWGPEEWYCGCTVKQMRDGKGAGIFSQAEPSKKQYETRLEDGAEVAVPKWNW
;
A
#
# COMPACT_ATOMS: atom_id res chain seq x y z
N MET A 1 10.69 54.06 -25.49
CA MET A 1 9.68 53.74 -24.45
C MET A 1 8.40 53.38 -25.20
N ARG A 2 7.72 52.24 -25.12
CA ARG A 2 7.68 51.10 -24.19
C ARG A 2 7.35 49.85 -25.03
N MET A 3 8.38 49.07 -25.38
CA MET A 3 8.27 47.82 -26.15
C MET A 3 8.84 46.70 -25.28
N LYS A 4 8.20 46.41 -24.14
CA LYS A 4 8.73 45.42 -23.16
C LYS A 4 7.67 44.60 -22.41
N MET A 5 6.37 44.73 -22.68
CA MET A 5 5.34 44.07 -21.84
C MET A 5 4.59 42.89 -22.48
N ILE A 6 4.91 42.48 -23.71
CA ILE A 6 4.16 41.39 -24.38
C ILE A 6 4.93 40.06 -24.36
N CYS A 7 6.27 40.07 -24.41
CA CYS A 7 7.06 38.84 -24.42
C CYS A 7 7.09 38.06 -23.09
N SER A 8 6.76 38.70 -21.95
CA SER A 8 6.79 38.05 -20.64
C SER A 8 5.54 37.23 -20.32
N ALA A 9 4.41 37.49 -21.00
CA ALA A 9 3.18 36.75 -20.77
C ALA A 9 3.15 35.39 -21.49
N LEU A 10 3.76 35.29 -22.67
CA LEU A 10 3.73 34.06 -23.47
C LEU A 10 4.62 32.93 -22.90
N MET A 11 5.67 33.26 -22.12
CA MET A 11 6.57 32.23 -21.55
C MET A 11 6.04 31.58 -20.28
N ILE A 12 5.04 32.17 -19.62
CA ILE A 12 4.47 31.64 -18.36
C ILE A 12 3.46 30.50 -18.64
N CYS A 13 2.81 30.50 -19.81
CA CYS A 13 1.87 29.44 -20.19
C CYS A 13 2.56 28.13 -20.64
N CYS A 14 3.80 28.20 -21.14
CA CYS A 14 4.53 27.00 -21.59
C CYS A 14 5.15 26.19 -20.44
N LEU A 15 5.43 26.82 -19.29
CA LEU A 15 6.01 26.14 -18.12
C LEU A 15 4.94 25.62 -17.15
N SER A 16 3.73 26.16 -17.18
CA SER A 16 2.62 25.72 -16.33
C SER A 16 1.86 24.51 -16.91
N GLY A 17 1.92 24.28 -18.22
CA GLY A 17 1.29 23.11 -18.86
C GLY A 17 1.94 21.77 -18.54
N CYS A 18 3.24 21.74 -18.24
CA CYS A 18 3.96 20.50 -17.92
C CYS A 18 3.88 20.09 -16.44
N TYR A 19 3.54 21.02 -15.54
CA TYR A 19 3.53 20.74 -14.10
C TYR A 19 2.22 20.12 -13.59
N VAL A 20 1.12 20.27 -14.33
CA VAL A 20 -0.22 19.85 -13.88
C VAL A 20 -0.57 18.42 -14.30
N PHE A 21 0.14 17.84 -15.27
CA PHE A 21 -0.16 16.49 -15.76
C PHE A 21 0.49 15.34 -14.97
N ASP A 22 1.54 15.58 -14.19
CA ASP A 22 2.23 14.49 -13.48
C ASP A 22 1.64 14.18 -12.08
N ALA A 23 1.07 15.19 -11.40
CA ALA A 23 0.65 15.07 -10.01
C ALA A 23 -0.68 14.31 -9.79
N ASN A 24 -1.52 14.16 -10.84
CA ASN A 24 -2.88 13.60 -10.72
C ASN A 24 -3.12 12.35 -11.56
N LEU A 25 -2.13 11.83 -12.28
CA LEU A 25 -2.29 10.53 -12.92
C LEU A 25 -2.15 9.44 -11.84
N PRO A 26 -3.16 8.57 -11.65
CA PRO A 26 -3.04 7.45 -10.73
C PRO A 26 -1.86 6.59 -11.20
N ARG A 27 -0.76 6.66 -10.46
CA ARG A 27 0.40 5.81 -10.75
C ARG A 27 -0.07 4.36 -10.63
N PRO A 28 0.16 3.51 -11.65
CA PRO A 28 -0.19 2.10 -11.54
C PRO A 28 0.50 1.53 -10.30
N LYS A 29 -0.28 0.86 -9.45
CA LYS A 29 0.29 0.17 -8.28
C LYS A 29 1.27 -0.89 -8.80
N ALA A 30 2.42 -1.03 -8.16
CA ALA A 30 3.34 -2.10 -8.49
C ALA A 30 2.64 -3.46 -8.33
N GLU A 31 2.87 -4.37 -9.27
CA GLU A 31 2.31 -5.73 -9.23
C GLU A 31 3.41 -6.76 -8.94
N TYR A 32 3.09 -7.73 -8.09
CA TYR A 32 4.01 -8.77 -7.64
C TYR A 32 3.37 -10.15 -7.78
N GLY A 33 4.17 -11.14 -8.16
CA GLY A 33 3.70 -12.51 -8.39
C GLY A 33 3.08 -12.70 -9.77
N GLN A 34 2.61 -13.91 -10.05
CA GLN A 34 1.97 -14.27 -11.32
C GLN A 34 0.50 -14.57 -11.09
N ARG A 35 -0.37 -13.98 -11.91
CA ARG A 35 -1.79 -14.29 -11.91
C ARG A 35 -2.02 -15.68 -12.50
N THR A 36 -2.57 -16.58 -11.69
CA THR A 36 -3.05 -17.91 -12.10
C THR A 36 -4.43 -18.17 -11.51
N GLU A 37 -5.14 -19.20 -11.98
CA GLU A 37 -6.44 -19.61 -11.43
C GLU A 37 -6.38 -19.99 -9.94
N GLN A 38 -5.18 -20.33 -9.45
CA GLN A 38 -4.93 -20.73 -8.07
C GLN A 38 -4.50 -19.57 -7.17
N THR A 39 -4.41 -18.35 -7.70
CA THR A 39 -4.01 -17.16 -6.95
C THR A 39 -5.18 -16.25 -6.62
N ILE A 40 -5.04 -15.48 -5.54
CA ILE A 40 -5.90 -14.38 -5.16
C ILE A 40 -5.10 -13.07 -5.21
N VAL A 41 -5.82 -11.97 -5.37
CA VAL A 41 -5.29 -10.60 -5.38
C VAL A 41 -5.34 -10.05 -3.96
N VAL A 42 -4.20 -9.64 -3.43
CA VAL A 42 -4.12 -8.96 -2.13
C VAL A 42 -3.33 -7.66 -2.30
N THR A 43 -3.84 -6.56 -1.78
CA THR A 43 -3.15 -5.25 -1.84
C THR A 43 -2.35 -5.02 -0.56
N ALA A 44 -1.03 -4.89 -0.67
CA ALA A 44 -0.16 -4.39 0.39
C ALA A 44 -0.14 -2.86 0.38
N GLY A 45 -0.54 -2.25 1.50
CA GLY A 45 -0.51 -0.82 1.73
C GLY A 45 0.78 -0.33 2.40
N SER A 46 0.66 0.66 3.28
CA SER A 46 1.79 1.21 4.04
C SER A 46 2.42 0.16 4.97
N GLY A 47 3.69 0.37 5.31
CA GLY A 47 4.43 -0.47 6.26
C GLY A 47 5.06 -1.74 5.64
N PHE A 48 4.97 -1.91 4.33
CA PHE A 48 5.63 -2.97 3.57
C PHE A 48 6.75 -2.42 2.68
N ARG A 49 7.81 -3.20 2.44
CA ARG A 49 8.87 -2.88 1.46
C ARG A 49 8.38 -3.00 0.03
N LYS A 50 7.36 -3.84 -0.20
CA LYS A 50 6.73 -4.07 -1.50
C LYS A 50 5.25 -3.64 -1.46
N PRO A 51 4.95 -2.33 -1.35
CA PRO A 51 3.57 -1.86 -1.42
C PRO A 51 3.05 -2.03 -2.86
N GLY A 52 1.80 -2.47 -3.02
CA GLY A 52 1.23 -2.75 -4.33
C GLY A 52 0.28 -3.95 -4.33
N ILE A 53 -0.03 -4.43 -5.52
CA ILE A 53 -0.89 -5.60 -5.77
C ILE A 53 -0.01 -6.86 -5.73
N HIS A 54 -0.45 -7.89 -5.02
CA HIS A 54 0.22 -9.18 -4.93
C HIS A 54 -0.72 -10.30 -5.38
N HIS A 55 -0.25 -11.12 -6.31
CA HIS A 55 -0.86 -12.39 -6.67
C HIS A 55 -0.26 -13.49 -5.79
N VAL A 56 -1.03 -13.96 -4.82
CA VAL A 56 -0.59 -14.97 -3.85
C VAL A 56 -1.45 -16.22 -3.91
N PRO A 57 -0.92 -17.41 -3.56
CA PRO A 57 -1.72 -18.64 -3.58
C PRO A 57 -2.99 -18.53 -2.73
N ARG A 58 -4.09 -19.12 -3.20
CA ARG A 58 -5.34 -19.20 -2.44
C ARG A 58 -5.10 -19.90 -1.10
N GLY A 59 -5.65 -19.33 -0.02
CA GLY A 59 -5.46 -19.84 1.34
C GLY A 59 -4.23 -19.28 2.06
N THR A 60 -3.48 -18.37 1.43
CA THR A 60 -2.40 -17.60 2.07
C THR A 60 -2.91 -16.95 3.36
N THR A 61 -2.18 -17.16 4.46
CA THR A 61 -2.49 -16.53 5.75
C THR A 61 -1.89 -15.13 5.86
N LEU A 62 -2.40 -14.31 6.78
CA LEU A 62 -1.83 -12.99 7.06
C LEU A 62 -0.33 -13.06 7.36
N ARG A 63 0.11 -14.03 8.18
CA ARG A 63 1.53 -14.23 8.49
C ARG A 63 2.37 -14.51 7.25
N GLN A 64 1.90 -15.38 6.37
CA GLN A 64 2.59 -15.70 5.12
C GLN A 64 2.66 -14.47 4.21
N PHE A 65 1.54 -13.75 4.08
CA PHE A 65 1.47 -12.54 3.27
C PHE A 65 2.44 -11.46 3.74
N MET A 66 2.53 -11.21 5.06
CA MET A 66 3.46 -10.23 5.62
C MET A 66 4.93 -10.55 5.29
N LYS A 67 5.29 -11.82 5.18
CA LYS A 67 6.62 -12.25 4.72
C LYS A 67 6.82 -12.00 3.23
N ILE A 68 5.82 -12.30 2.40
CA ILE A 68 5.85 -12.08 0.94
C ILE A 68 6.00 -10.59 0.61
N ALA A 69 5.17 -9.74 1.23
CA ALA A 69 5.17 -8.29 1.04
C ALA A 69 6.34 -7.60 1.79
N GLN A 70 7.09 -8.35 2.60
CA GLN A 70 8.25 -7.89 3.37
C GLN A 70 7.92 -6.69 4.24
N ILE A 71 7.23 -6.91 5.36
CA ILE A 71 6.97 -5.87 6.35
C ILE A 71 8.27 -5.10 6.69
N LEU A 72 8.20 -3.77 6.69
CA LEU A 72 9.34 -2.92 7.01
C LEU A 72 9.72 -3.15 8.47
N PRO A 73 11.01 -3.37 8.80
CA PRO A 73 11.44 -3.34 10.18
C PRO A 73 11.18 -1.94 10.73
N ASN A 74 10.51 -1.85 11.88
CA ASN A 74 10.34 -0.58 12.58
C ASN A 74 11.69 -0.21 13.20
N ARG A 75 12.41 0.75 12.60
CA ARG A 75 13.83 1.03 12.89
C ARG A 75 14.07 1.73 14.23
N ASP A 76 13.02 2.24 14.87
CA ASP A 76 13.13 3.08 16.08
C ASP A 76 13.02 2.29 17.40
N TRP A 77 13.06 0.96 17.34
CA TRP A 77 12.85 0.09 18.49
C TRP A 77 14.02 -0.89 18.58
N GLY A 78 14.62 -0.97 19.77
CA GLY A 78 15.87 -1.68 20.04
C GLY A 78 15.84 -3.20 19.78
N PRO A 79 16.81 -3.96 20.31
CA PRO A 79 17.13 -5.32 19.87
C PRO A 79 16.04 -6.39 20.16
N GLU A 80 14.92 -6.04 20.79
CA GLU A 80 13.81 -6.94 21.12
C GLU A 80 12.55 -6.63 20.29
N GLU A 81 12.37 -7.45 19.27
CA GLU A 81 11.15 -7.92 18.58
C GLU A 81 9.77 -7.23 18.79
N TRP A 82 9.33 -6.52 17.73
CA TRP A 82 7.96 -6.41 17.14
C TRP A 82 6.74 -5.95 17.95
N TYR A 83 6.28 -4.71 17.70
CA TYR A 83 4.85 -4.34 17.82
C TYR A 83 4.40 -3.55 16.59
N CYS A 84 3.82 -4.25 15.62
CA CYS A 84 3.18 -3.63 14.47
C CYS A 84 1.69 -3.95 14.51
N GLY A 85 0.89 -2.92 14.84
CA GLY A 85 -0.53 -2.96 14.52
C GLY A 85 -0.75 -3.39 13.07
N CYS A 86 -1.84 -4.09 12.79
CA CYS A 86 -2.19 -4.50 11.44
C CYS A 86 -3.64 -4.16 11.17
N THR A 87 -3.90 -3.59 10.00
CA THR A 87 -5.23 -3.42 9.44
C THR A 87 -5.35 -4.34 8.23
N VAL A 88 -6.25 -5.31 8.32
CA VAL A 88 -6.71 -6.11 7.18
C VAL A 88 -8.13 -5.67 6.88
N LYS A 89 -8.43 -5.27 5.66
CA LYS A 89 -9.79 -5.03 5.17
C LYS A 89 -10.10 -6.09 4.12
N GLN A 90 -11.14 -6.86 4.33
CA GLN A 90 -11.61 -7.85 3.35
C GLN A 90 -13.13 -7.88 3.31
N MET A 91 -13.71 -8.25 2.17
CA MET A 91 -15.16 -8.28 1.98
C MET A 91 -15.66 -9.70 2.22
N ARG A 92 -16.39 -9.90 3.32
CA ARG A 92 -17.00 -11.18 3.66
C ARG A 92 -18.52 -11.06 3.60
N ASP A 93 -19.16 -11.86 2.76
CA ASP A 93 -20.62 -11.87 2.59
C ASP A 93 -21.22 -10.48 2.26
N GLY A 94 -20.51 -9.69 1.46
CA GLY A 94 -20.90 -8.31 1.11
C GLY A 94 -20.71 -7.29 2.22
N LYS A 95 -20.13 -7.67 3.37
CA LYS A 95 -19.81 -6.78 4.48
C LYS A 95 -18.29 -6.63 4.60
N GLY A 96 -17.82 -5.41 4.86
CA GLY A 96 -16.42 -5.18 5.21
C GLY A 96 -16.10 -5.85 6.54
N ALA A 97 -15.32 -6.93 6.51
CA ALA A 97 -14.76 -7.58 7.68
C ALA A 97 -13.31 -7.10 7.84
N GLY A 98 -13.06 -6.32 8.89
CA GLY A 98 -11.75 -5.78 9.18
C GLY A 98 -11.07 -6.50 10.36
N ILE A 99 -9.83 -6.94 10.20
CA ILE A 99 -8.96 -7.16 11.36
C ILE A 99 -8.28 -5.83 11.66
N PHE A 100 -8.54 -5.28 12.83
CA PHE A 100 -7.81 -4.12 13.33
C PHE A 100 -7.09 -4.51 14.61
N SER A 101 -5.77 -4.37 14.60
CA SER A 101 -4.94 -4.49 15.79
C SER A 101 -4.09 -3.24 15.91
N GLN A 102 -4.13 -2.58 17.06
CA GLN A 102 -3.21 -1.48 17.39
C GLN A 102 -1.86 -2.01 17.90
N ALA A 103 -1.85 -3.23 18.42
CA ALA A 103 -0.68 -3.98 18.87
C ALA A 103 -0.36 -5.14 17.91
N GLU A 104 0.61 -5.98 18.26
CA GLU A 104 0.91 -7.18 17.48
C GLU A 104 -0.35 -8.05 17.28
N PRO A 105 -0.64 -8.53 16.06
CA PRO A 105 -1.72 -9.48 15.83
C PRO A 105 -1.58 -10.72 16.71
N SER A 106 -2.69 -11.17 17.30
CA SER A 106 -2.75 -12.45 18.00
C SER A 106 -2.41 -13.61 17.06
N LYS A 107 -1.99 -14.75 17.63
CA LYS A 107 -1.76 -16.00 16.87
C LYS A 107 -2.94 -16.33 15.94
N LYS A 108 -4.18 -16.16 16.41
CA LYS A 108 -5.40 -16.40 15.62
C LYS A 108 -5.52 -15.43 14.43
N GLN A 109 -5.18 -14.16 14.61
CA GLN A 109 -5.21 -13.18 13.53
C GLN A 109 -4.14 -13.46 12.47
N TYR A 110 -2.93 -13.88 12.89
CA TYR A 110 -1.87 -14.29 11.97
C TYR A 110 -2.23 -15.49 11.10
N GLU A 111 -2.98 -16.45 11.66
CA GLU A 111 -3.46 -17.64 10.93
C GLU A 111 -4.73 -17.38 10.12
N THR A 112 -5.27 -16.15 10.14
CA THR A 112 -6.44 -15.82 9.30
C THR A 112 -6.04 -15.87 7.83
N ARG A 113 -6.83 -16.60 7.05
CA ARG A 113 -6.68 -16.68 5.60
C ARG A 113 -7.21 -15.40 4.95
N LEU A 114 -6.47 -14.91 3.98
CA LEU A 114 -6.86 -13.75 3.20
C LEU A 114 -7.82 -14.15 2.08
N GLU A 115 -8.76 -13.27 1.81
CA GLU A 115 -9.73 -13.39 0.72
C GLU A 115 -9.27 -12.58 -0.50
N ASP A 116 -9.83 -12.89 -1.66
CA ASP A 116 -9.55 -12.15 -2.89
C ASP A 116 -10.03 -10.69 -2.76
N GLY A 117 -9.17 -9.76 -3.16
CA GLY A 117 -9.38 -8.32 -2.97
C GLY A 117 -9.05 -7.79 -1.56
N ALA A 118 -8.48 -8.61 -0.66
CA ALA A 118 -8.09 -8.13 0.66
C ALA A 118 -7.03 -7.01 0.58
N GLU A 119 -7.13 -6.02 1.46
CA GLU A 119 -6.15 -4.96 1.65
C GLU A 119 -5.49 -5.11 3.01
N VAL A 120 -4.16 -5.12 3.04
CA VAL A 120 -3.38 -5.24 4.27
C VAL A 120 -2.47 -4.05 4.40
N ALA A 121 -2.58 -3.32 5.51
CA ALA A 121 -1.71 -2.20 5.83
C ALA A 121 -1.20 -2.32 7.26
N VAL A 122 0.05 -1.91 7.45
CA VAL A 122 0.68 -1.78 8.75
C VAL A 122 0.86 -0.28 9.00
N PRO A 123 0.16 0.33 9.96
CA PRO A 123 0.38 1.73 10.30
C PRO A 123 1.84 1.94 10.70
N LYS A 124 2.48 2.93 10.08
CA LYS A 124 3.67 3.56 10.66
C LYS A 124 3.20 4.35 11.87
N TRP A 125 3.70 4.03 13.05
CA TRP A 125 3.56 4.93 14.20
C TRP A 125 4.57 6.07 14.00
N ASN A 126 4.08 7.25 13.64
CA ASN A 126 4.87 8.47 13.75
C ASN A 126 4.85 8.86 15.23
N TRP A 127 5.97 8.66 15.92
CA TRP A 127 6.22 9.27 17.22
C TRP A 127 6.95 10.58 17.01
#